data_AF-A0A2I0K0B1-F1
#
_entry.id   AF-A0A2I0K0B1-F1
#
_cell.length_a   1.000
_cell.length_b   1.000
_cell.length_c   1.000
_cell.angle_alpha   90.00
_cell.angle_beta   90.00
_cell.angle_gamma   90.00
#
_symmetry.space_group_name_H-M   'P 1'
#
loop_
_entity.id
_entity.type
_entity.pdbx_description
1 polymer ?
#
loop_
_entity_poly.entity_id
_entity_poly.type
_entity_poly.pdbx_seq_one_letter_code
_entity_poly.pdbx_strand_id
1 'polypeptide(L)'
;MNIDKVAPNEATFTNAARLAAAMEDPEMAFDLVKQMKSSGIPPRLRSYGPALFGFCKKGEASRANDVDAHMIECGVVAEESELAALLEVAVERKMGEKVYEMLHRLRSSVRQVSESTAKIVEKWFRSDHAADVGIETQDAAKIKEGIVNGGGGWHGQGWLGNGRWRVTRTNMDTKGVCQSCGEKLVCIDIDPAETANFASSLTKLACQKESQANFLKFEEWLRQHGPFDAVIDGANVGLHNQHYFSFFDLNSTANQLRQLSPSKKLPLVILHQSRVHGGPAEDPKNRRLLQRWNESGALYATPAGSNDDWYWLYAAVSCNCLLVTNDEMRDHLFQLLGTSFFPRWKEKHQESENGSWHVPTVTGDDIENPRQWLCATRAHNISVRSLSSRQIWWGQ
;
A
#
# COMPACT_ATOMS: atom_id res chain seq x y z
N MET A 1 41.43 0.06 2.57
CA MET A 1 41.49 0.28 1.10
C MET A 1 41.87 1.73 0.86
N ASN A 2 43.14 2.03 0.59
CA ASN A 2 43.57 3.39 0.19
C ASN A 2 44.95 3.36 -0.48
N ILE A 3 45.11 2.51 -1.50
CA ILE A 3 46.42 2.28 -2.15
C ILE A 3 46.54 3.04 -3.48
N ASP A 4 45.47 3.60 -4.04
CA ASP A 4 45.53 4.50 -5.19
C ASP A 4 44.57 5.67 -5.02
N LYS A 5 44.90 6.85 -5.57
CA LYS A 5 44.17 8.13 -5.46
C LYS A 5 42.75 8.16 -6.08
N VAL A 6 42.08 7.02 -6.17
CA VAL A 6 40.71 6.89 -6.66
C VAL A 6 39.77 6.83 -5.46
N ALA A 7 38.96 7.87 -5.28
CA ALA A 7 37.95 7.90 -4.23
C ALA A 7 36.93 6.77 -4.49
N PRO A 8 36.69 5.87 -3.51
CA PRO A 8 35.70 4.82 -3.66
C PRO A 8 34.31 5.44 -3.81
N ASN A 9 33.49 4.85 -4.67
CA ASN A 9 32.09 5.26 -4.87
C ASN A 9 31.14 4.20 -4.30
N GLU A 10 29.83 4.44 -4.43
CA GLU A 10 28.81 3.54 -3.89
C GLU A 10 28.93 2.09 -4.40
N ALA A 11 29.29 1.93 -5.67
CA ALA A 11 29.45 0.61 -6.29
C ALA A 11 30.73 -0.08 -5.80
N THR A 12 31.82 0.67 -5.57
CA THR A 12 33.06 0.13 -5.01
C THR A 12 32.82 -0.52 -3.65
N PHE A 13 32.13 0.19 -2.73
CA PHE A 13 31.79 -0.35 -1.42
C PHE A 13 30.82 -1.53 -1.50
N THR A 14 29.81 -1.45 -2.36
CA THR A 14 28.84 -2.55 -2.52
C THR A 14 29.50 -3.83 -3.06
N ASN A 15 30.43 -3.69 -4.01
CA ASN A 15 31.21 -4.83 -4.52
C ASN A 15 32.14 -5.41 -3.44
N ALA A 16 32.79 -4.56 -2.65
CA ALA A 16 33.60 -5.00 -1.51
C ALA A 16 32.75 -5.73 -0.45
N ALA A 17 31.54 -5.23 -0.15
CA ALA A 17 30.62 -5.88 0.78
C ALA A 17 30.14 -7.24 0.27
N ARG A 18 29.88 -7.35 -1.05
CA ARG A 18 29.57 -8.65 -1.69
C ARG A 18 30.74 -9.62 -1.63
N LEU A 19 31.98 -9.16 -1.84
CA LEU A 19 33.17 -9.98 -1.68
C LEU A 19 33.36 -10.46 -0.23
N ALA A 20 33.14 -9.58 0.75
CA ALA A 20 33.16 -9.93 2.17
C ALA A 20 32.12 -11.01 2.51
N ALA A 21 30.87 -10.86 2.03
CA ALA A 21 29.84 -11.88 2.22
C ALA A 21 30.16 -13.20 1.49
N ALA A 22 30.83 -13.17 0.33
CA ALA A 22 31.30 -14.37 -0.36
C ALA A 22 32.41 -15.10 0.40
N MET A 23 33.18 -14.38 1.21
CA MET A 23 34.12 -14.93 2.20
C MET A 23 33.43 -15.33 3.51
N GLU A 24 32.09 -15.35 3.54
CA GLU A 24 31.25 -15.62 4.71
C GLU A 24 31.52 -14.68 5.90
N ASP A 25 31.92 -13.43 5.62
CA ASP A 25 32.19 -12.40 6.62
C ASP A 25 31.17 -11.24 6.52
N PRO A 26 29.98 -11.39 7.16
CA PRO A 26 28.98 -10.34 7.21
C PRO A 26 29.39 -9.14 8.09
N GLU A 27 30.34 -9.34 9.00
CA GLU A 27 30.85 -8.27 9.88
C GLU A 27 31.64 -7.26 9.06
N MET A 28 32.60 -7.76 8.27
CA MET A 28 33.35 -6.94 7.32
C MET A 28 32.43 -6.26 6.30
N ALA A 29 31.40 -6.97 5.81
CA ALA A 29 30.41 -6.38 4.92
C ALA A 29 29.68 -5.20 5.56
N PHE A 30 29.30 -5.31 6.84
CA PHE A 30 28.62 -4.22 7.54
C PHE A 30 29.55 -3.04 7.84
N ASP A 31 30.79 -3.31 8.24
CA ASP A 31 31.78 -2.27 8.50
C ASP A 31 32.10 -1.45 7.24
N LEU A 32 32.12 -2.09 6.06
CA LEU A 32 32.24 -1.38 4.79
C LEU A 32 31.07 -0.41 4.53
N VAL A 33 29.84 -0.79 4.92
CA VAL A 33 28.67 0.08 4.77
C VAL A 33 28.70 1.24 5.78
N LYS A 34 29.18 1.02 7.01
CA LYS A 34 29.41 2.10 7.98
C LYS A 34 30.50 3.07 7.48
N GLN A 35 31.59 2.54 6.92
CA GLN A 35 32.66 3.35 6.34
C GLN A 35 32.17 4.21 5.17
N MET A 36 31.32 3.65 4.32
CA MET A 36 30.65 4.36 3.24
C MET A 36 29.88 5.60 3.76
N LYS A 37 29.05 5.43 4.80
CA LYS A 37 28.35 6.55 5.46
C LYS A 37 29.32 7.59 6.03
N SER A 38 30.35 7.14 6.76
CA SER A 38 31.36 8.03 7.35
C SER A 38 32.16 8.82 6.30
N SER A 39 32.24 8.28 5.08
CA SER A 39 32.89 8.93 3.93
C SER A 39 31.97 9.87 3.16
N GLY A 40 30.77 10.16 3.69
CA GLY A 40 29.79 11.03 3.05
C GLY A 40 29.09 10.43 1.83
N ILE A 41 29.20 9.11 1.63
CA ILE A 41 28.55 8.40 0.52
C ILE A 41 27.27 7.77 1.06
N PRO A 42 26.09 8.13 0.55
CA PRO A 42 24.83 7.57 1.03
C PRO A 42 24.72 6.08 0.64
N PRO A 43 24.56 5.17 1.60
CA PRO A 43 24.32 3.76 1.32
C PRO A 43 23.00 3.54 0.59
N ARG A 44 22.92 2.46 -0.21
CA ARG A 44 21.69 2.00 -0.85
C ARG A 44 21.26 0.65 -0.29
N LEU A 45 20.02 0.23 -0.54
CA LEU A 45 19.50 -1.07 -0.10
C LEU A 45 20.43 -2.24 -0.48
N ARG A 46 20.92 -2.24 -1.73
CA ARG A 46 21.87 -3.25 -2.23
C ARG A 46 23.21 -3.30 -1.49
N SER A 47 23.61 -2.23 -0.80
CA SER A 47 24.83 -2.17 -0.02
C SER A 47 24.70 -2.97 1.29
N TYR A 48 23.48 -3.02 1.86
CA TYR A 48 23.19 -3.73 3.10
C TYR A 48 22.92 -5.21 2.94
N GLY A 49 22.37 -5.63 1.79
CA GLY A 49 22.01 -7.02 1.51
C GLY A 49 23.09 -8.05 1.92
N PRO A 50 24.38 -7.89 1.53
CA PRO A 50 25.43 -8.82 1.89
C PRO A 50 25.61 -9.03 3.41
N ALA A 51 25.53 -7.96 4.19
CA ALA A 51 25.63 -8.02 5.65
C ALA A 51 24.36 -8.62 6.27
N LEU A 52 23.20 -8.10 5.89
CA LEU A 52 21.91 -8.51 6.45
C LEU A 52 21.64 -10.00 6.22
N PHE A 53 21.69 -10.44 4.96
CA PHE A 53 21.45 -11.85 4.62
C PHE A 53 22.53 -12.76 5.21
N GLY A 54 23.77 -12.29 5.31
CA GLY A 54 24.85 -13.05 5.94
C GLY A 54 24.60 -13.28 7.43
N PHE A 55 24.20 -12.26 8.19
CA PHE A 55 23.84 -12.42 9.60
C PHE A 55 22.58 -13.28 9.78
N CYS A 56 21.55 -13.08 8.97
CA CYS A 56 20.34 -13.92 9.02
C CYS A 56 20.66 -15.40 8.74
N LYS A 57 21.50 -15.70 7.73
CA LYS A 57 21.94 -17.07 7.41
C LYS A 57 22.75 -17.73 8.54
N LYS A 58 23.53 -16.94 9.29
CA LYS A 58 24.24 -17.41 10.49
C LYS A 58 23.34 -17.47 11.74
N GLY A 59 22.10 -17.00 11.63
CA GLY A 59 21.16 -16.89 12.74
C GLY A 59 21.53 -15.80 13.75
N GLU A 60 22.39 -14.84 13.40
CA GLU A 60 22.84 -13.76 14.29
C GLU A 60 21.81 -12.62 14.34
N ALA A 61 20.67 -12.87 14.98
CA ALA A 61 19.55 -11.92 15.02
C ALA A 61 19.91 -10.53 15.58
N SER A 62 20.76 -10.46 16.60
CA SER A 62 21.18 -9.16 17.17
C SER A 62 21.90 -8.32 16.13
N ARG A 63 22.83 -8.92 15.38
CA ARG A 63 23.60 -8.22 14.33
C ARG A 63 22.73 -7.87 13.15
N ALA A 64 21.80 -8.74 12.75
CA ALA A 64 20.81 -8.44 11.72
C ALA A 64 19.94 -7.23 12.11
N ASN A 65 19.55 -7.13 13.39
CA ASN A 65 18.82 -5.96 13.90
C ASN A 65 19.67 -4.68 13.92
N ASP A 66 20.97 -4.78 14.20
CA ASP A 66 21.89 -3.63 14.11
C ASP A 66 21.97 -3.09 12.66
N VAL A 67 22.01 -4.00 11.68
CA VAL A 67 21.99 -3.65 10.26
C VAL A 67 20.69 -2.93 9.90
N ASP A 68 19.55 -3.49 10.32
CA ASP A 68 18.22 -2.91 10.12
C ASP A 68 18.08 -1.52 10.76
N ALA A 69 18.57 -1.34 11.99
CA ALA A 69 18.58 -0.05 12.67
C ALA A 69 19.42 1.00 11.90
N HIS A 70 20.59 0.59 11.39
CA HIS A 70 21.43 1.47 10.59
C HIS A 70 20.81 1.80 9.21
N MET A 71 20.07 0.87 8.60
CA MET A 71 19.28 1.14 7.39
C MET A 71 18.25 2.24 7.65
N ILE A 72 17.48 2.13 8.75
CA ILE A 72 16.48 3.12 9.15
C ILE A 72 17.15 4.49 9.41
N GLU A 73 18.26 4.51 10.14
CA GLU A 73 19.02 5.74 10.42
C GLU A 73 19.51 6.44 9.14
N CYS A 74 19.85 5.65 8.12
CA CYS A 74 20.26 6.15 6.80
C CYS A 74 19.08 6.47 5.86
N GLY A 75 17.83 6.29 6.29
CA GLY A 75 16.64 6.48 5.45
C GLY A 75 16.51 5.45 4.32
N VAL A 76 17.13 4.28 4.47
CA VAL A 76 17.04 3.18 3.51
C VAL A 76 15.89 2.26 3.91
N VAL A 77 14.85 2.21 3.07
CA VAL A 77 13.66 1.38 3.30
C VAL A 77 13.93 -0.04 2.83
N ALA A 78 13.64 -1.02 3.69
CA ALA A 78 13.73 -2.44 3.37
C ALA A 78 12.60 -2.89 2.43
N GLU A 79 12.90 -3.76 1.48
CA GLU A 79 11.91 -4.43 0.63
C GLU A 79 11.52 -5.79 1.23
N GLU A 80 10.66 -6.54 0.53
CA GLU A 80 10.15 -7.81 1.03
C GLU A 80 11.27 -8.81 1.37
N SER A 81 12.31 -8.90 0.54
CA SER A 81 13.41 -9.85 0.76
C SER A 81 14.12 -9.63 2.08
N GLU A 82 14.42 -8.37 2.42
CA GLU A 82 15.10 -8.03 3.67
C GLU A 82 14.19 -8.24 4.89
N LEU A 83 12.92 -7.84 4.78
CA LEU A 83 11.94 -8.04 5.85
C LEU A 83 11.64 -9.52 6.10
N ALA A 84 11.55 -10.33 5.04
CA ALA A 84 11.34 -11.77 5.15
C ALA A 84 12.53 -12.46 5.84
N ALA A 85 13.77 -12.07 5.51
CA ALA A 85 14.96 -12.60 6.17
C ALA A 85 15.03 -12.23 7.66
N LEU A 86 14.68 -10.98 8.00
CA LEU A 86 14.58 -10.52 9.40
C LEU A 86 13.46 -11.24 10.15
N LEU A 87 12.31 -11.44 9.50
CA LEU A 87 11.19 -12.19 10.06
C LEU A 87 11.59 -13.64 10.34
N GLU A 88 12.24 -14.31 9.39
CA GLU A 88 12.65 -15.70 9.53
C GLU A 88 13.60 -15.90 10.72
N VAL A 89 14.64 -15.07 10.83
CA VAL A 89 15.59 -15.16 11.95
C VAL A 89 14.91 -14.83 13.29
N ALA A 90 13.96 -13.89 13.32
CA ALA A 90 13.19 -13.57 14.52
C ALA A 90 12.29 -14.74 14.97
N VAL A 91 11.65 -15.44 14.02
CA VAL A 91 10.86 -16.64 14.30
C VAL A 91 11.74 -17.76 14.86
N GLU A 92 12.91 -18.00 14.26
CA GLU A 92 13.83 -19.05 14.71
C GLU A 92 14.46 -18.78 16.08
N ARG A 93 14.72 -17.51 16.39
CA ARG A 93 15.24 -17.06 17.69
C ARG A 93 14.15 -16.78 18.72
N LYS A 94 12.87 -17.05 18.41
CA LYS A 94 11.73 -16.85 19.31
C LYS A 94 11.64 -15.41 19.84
N MET A 95 11.82 -14.44 18.95
CA MET A 95 11.76 -13.01 19.27
C MET A 95 10.36 -12.45 18.95
N GLY A 96 9.36 -12.77 19.77
CA GLY A 96 7.94 -12.44 19.47
C GLY A 96 7.65 -10.95 19.23
N GLU A 97 8.32 -10.04 19.95
CA GLU A 97 8.21 -8.59 19.73
C GLU A 97 8.75 -8.18 18.36
N LYS A 98 9.91 -8.73 17.96
CA LYS A 98 10.50 -8.43 16.65
C LYS A 98 9.66 -9.03 15.52
N VAL A 99 9.06 -10.20 15.72
CA VAL A 99 8.10 -10.77 14.75
C VAL A 99 6.91 -9.84 14.56
N TYR A 100 6.32 -9.32 15.64
CA TYR A 100 5.22 -8.36 15.57
C TYR A 100 5.62 -7.10 14.79
N GLU A 101 6.78 -6.52 15.10
CA GLU A 101 7.33 -5.37 14.38
C GLU A 101 7.51 -5.66 12.88
N MET A 102 8.07 -6.83 12.52
CA MET A 102 8.29 -7.21 11.12
C MET A 102 6.99 -7.40 10.36
N LEU A 103 5.96 -8.01 10.97
CA LEU A 103 4.65 -8.15 10.34
C LEU A 103 4.00 -6.79 10.07
N HIS A 104 4.15 -5.82 10.98
CA HIS A 104 3.67 -4.46 10.75
C HIS A 104 4.43 -3.73 9.64
N ARG A 105 5.74 -3.97 9.53
CA ARG A 105 6.53 -3.44 8.41
C ARG A 105 6.16 -4.09 7.09
N LEU A 106 5.92 -5.40 7.05
CA LEU A 106 5.37 -6.08 5.88
C LEU A 106 4.01 -5.50 5.50
N ARG A 107 3.12 -5.27 6.47
CA ARG A 107 1.82 -4.62 6.25
C ARG A 107 1.95 -3.21 5.67
N SER A 108 2.93 -2.42 6.11
CA SER A 108 3.09 -1.02 5.68
C SER A 108 3.82 -0.85 4.34
N SER A 109 4.80 -1.71 4.05
CA SER A 109 5.70 -1.56 2.89
C SER A 109 5.45 -2.55 1.75
N VAL A 110 5.03 -3.79 2.05
CA VAL A 110 4.94 -4.89 1.06
C VAL A 110 3.49 -5.25 0.74
N ARG A 111 2.65 -5.34 1.79
CA ARG A 111 1.18 -5.39 1.76
C ARG A 111 0.62 -6.73 1.31
N GLN A 112 1.11 -7.26 0.20
CA GLN A 112 0.91 -8.64 -0.25
C GLN A 112 2.22 -9.40 -0.21
N VAL A 113 2.23 -10.51 0.49
CA VAL A 113 3.46 -11.26 0.67
C VAL A 113 3.59 -12.35 -0.40
N SER A 114 4.80 -12.59 -0.88
CA SER A 114 5.12 -13.76 -1.69
C SER A 114 4.79 -15.05 -0.95
N GLU A 115 4.60 -16.13 -1.69
CA GLU A 115 4.35 -17.46 -1.12
C GLU A 115 5.48 -17.92 -0.17
N SER A 116 6.72 -17.51 -0.42
CA SER A 116 7.85 -17.74 0.49
C SER A 116 7.65 -17.04 1.83
N THR A 117 7.31 -15.76 1.80
CA THR A 117 7.09 -14.97 3.03
C THR A 117 5.85 -15.45 3.77
N ALA A 118 4.77 -15.80 3.05
CA ALA A 118 3.56 -16.38 3.63
C ALA A 118 3.84 -17.65 4.44
N LYS A 119 4.75 -18.52 3.95
CA LYS A 119 5.17 -19.74 4.68
C LYS A 119 5.92 -19.41 5.97
N ILE A 120 6.71 -18.34 6.01
CA ILE A 120 7.40 -17.89 7.24
C ILE A 120 6.36 -17.41 8.26
N VAL A 121 5.37 -16.63 7.81
CA VAL A 121 4.25 -16.17 8.66
C VAL A 121 3.41 -17.36 9.17
N GLU A 122 3.12 -18.34 8.30
CA GLU A 122 2.41 -19.56 8.67
C GLU A 122 3.20 -20.41 9.69
N LYS A 123 4.53 -20.52 9.52
CA LYS A 123 5.46 -21.16 10.46
C LYS A 123 5.43 -20.47 11.83
N TRP A 124 5.41 -19.14 11.86
CA TRP A 124 5.27 -18.38 13.10
C TRP A 124 3.99 -18.74 13.84
N PHE A 125 2.82 -18.52 13.23
CA PHE A 125 1.54 -18.71 13.92
C PHE A 125 1.29 -20.15 14.35
N ARG A 126 1.89 -21.14 13.66
CA ARG A 126 1.81 -22.57 14.07
C ARG A 126 2.80 -22.95 15.16
N SER A 127 3.73 -22.08 15.54
CA SER A 127 4.73 -22.38 16.56
C SER A 127 4.16 -22.33 17.97
N ASP A 128 4.72 -23.13 18.88
CA ASP A 128 4.34 -23.09 20.30
C ASP A 128 4.67 -21.73 20.93
N HIS A 129 5.76 -21.08 20.51
CA HIS A 129 6.10 -19.76 21.02
C HIS A 129 5.05 -18.70 20.63
N ALA A 130 4.51 -18.77 19.42
CA ALA A 130 3.40 -17.91 19.03
C ALA A 130 2.14 -18.15 19.86
N ALA A 131 1.96 -19.33 20.46
CA ALA A 131 0.85 -19.62 21.36
C ALA A 131 1.03 -18.96 22.74
N ASP A 132 2.27 -18.78 23.19
CA ASP A 132 2.61 -18.23 24.50
C ASP A 132 2.72 -16.70 24.51
N VAL A 133 2.96 -16.08 23.35
CA VAL A 133 3.04 -14.62 23.23
C VAL A 133 1.64 -14.01 23.13
N GLY A 134 1.33 -13.10 24.03
CA GLY A 134 0.09 -12.32 24.01
C GLY A 134 -0.43 -11.99 25.40
N ILE A 135 -1.27 -10.97 25.47
CA ILE A 135 -1.83 -10.48 26.73
C ILE A 135 -3.33 -10.80 26.75
N GLU A 136 -3.79 -11.51 27.79
CA GLU A 136 -5.20 -11.90 27.97
C GLU A 136 -6.11 -10.70 28.24
N THR A 137 -5.61 -9.68 28.93
CA THR A 137 -6.37 -8.49 29.32
C THR A 137 -5.67 -7.24 28.83
N GLN A 138 -6.21 -6.63 27.79
CA GLN A 138 -5.88 -5.27 27.39
C GLN A 138 -7.09 -4.35 27.57
N ASP A 139 -6.81 -3.08 27.79
CA ASP A 139 -7.83 -2.04 27.83
C ASP A 139 -8.41 -1.86 26.43
N ALA A 140 -9.68 -2.26 26.28
CA ALA A 140 -10.41 -2.12 25.02
C ALA A 140 -10.45 -0.65 24.53
N ALA A 141 -10.33 0.33 25.44
CA ALA A 141 -10.23 1.73 25.06
C ALA A 141 -8.90 2.03 24.35
N LYS A 142 -7.77 1.47 24.82
CA LYS A 142 -6.46 1.63 24.18
C LYS A 142 -6.36 0.94 22.82
N ILE A 143 -7.00 -0.23 22.67
CA ILE A 143 -7.07 -0.90 21.37
C ILE A 143 -7.86 -0.03 20.38
N LYS A 144 -9.05 0.45 20.79
CA LYS A 144 -9.86 1.34 19.95
C LYS A 144 -9.14 2.65 19.60
N GLU A 145 -8.47 3.26 20.56
CA GLU A 145 -7.64 4.45 20.33
C GLU A 145 -6.50 4.15 19.35
N GLY A 146 -5.81 3.02 19.50
CA GLY A 146 -4.77 2.57 18.57
C GLY A 146 -5.29 2.37 17.15
N ILE A 147 -6.50 1.82 17.00
CA ILE A 147 -7.15 1.64 15.69
C ILE A 147 -7.48 2.98 15.04
N VAL A 148 -8.05 3.91 15.81
CA VAL A 148 -8.37 5.25 15.31
C VAL A 148 -7.10 6.00 14.92
N ASN A 149 -6.10 6.03 15.79
CA ASN A 149 -4.82 6.69 15.54
C ASN A 149 -4.02 6.03 14.41
N GLY A 150 -4.25 4.75 14.15
CA GLY A 150 -3.62 3.98 13.08
C GLY A 150 -4.25 4.15 11.69
N GLY A 151 -5.32 4.94 11.55
CA GLY A 151 -6.08 5.10 10.29
C GLY A 151 -7.07 3.94 10.01
N GLY A 152 -7.40 3.14 11.02
CA GLY A 152 -8.23 1.95 10.87
C GLY A 152 -7.43 0.72 10.43
N GLY A 153 -7.92 -0.45 10.84
CA GLY A 153 -7.41 -1.76 10.38
C GLY A 153 -6.08 -2.24 10.98
N TRP A 154 -5.57 -1.65 12.05
CA TRP A 154 -4.53 -2.22 12.93
C TRP A 154 -4.46 -1.42 14.23
N HIS A 155 -3.98 -2.01 15.35
CA HIS A 155 -4.00 -1.33 16.66
C HIS A 155 -2.61 -1.06 17.28
N GLY A 156 -1.58 -1.81 16.88
CA GLY A 156 -0.20 -1.53 17.30
C GLY A 156 0.12 -1.84 18.78
N GLN A 157 -0.77 -2.51 19.51
CA GLN A 157 -0.63 -2.74 20.97
C GLN A 157 0.05 -4.08 21.34
N GLY A 158 0.65 -4.78 20.38
CA GLY A 158 1.27 -6.08 20.58
C GLY A 158 0.29 -7.26 20.41
N TRP A 159 0.74 -8.47 20.72
CA TRP A 159 -0.05 -9.69 20.54
C TRP A 159 -1.25 -9.76 21.51
N LEU A 160 -2.44 -10.04 20.96
CA LEU A 160 -3.66 -10.19 21.75
C LEU A 160 -4.05 -11.64 22.00
N GLY A 161 -4.64 -11.89 23.17
CA GLY A 161 -5.14 -13.21 23.57
C GLY A 161 -4.03 -14.16 24.01
N ASN A 162 -4.42 -15.41 24.29
CA ASN A 162 -3.52 -16.48 24.70
C ASN A 162 -3.86 -17.78 23.95
N GLY A 163 -2.92 -18.73 23.97
CA GLY A 163 -3.14 -20.08 23.46
C GLY A 163 -2.93 -20.23 21.96
N ARG A 164 -3.18 -21.45 21.48
CA ARG A 164 -2.86 -21.87 20.11
C ARG A 164 -3.66 -21.09 19.07
N TRP A 165 -2.95 -20.64 18.03
CA TRP A 165 -3.57 -20.06 16.85
C TRP A 165 -4.17 -21.16 15.97
N ARG A 166 -5.35 -20.89 15.44
CA ARG A 166 -5.94 -21.58 14.30
C ARG A 166 -5.45 -20.86 13.04
N VAL A 167 -4.70 -21.58 12.21
CA VAL A 167 -4.08 -21.04 10.99
C VAL A 167 -4.62 -21.77 9.78
N THR A 168 -5.28 -21.04 8.89
CA THR A 168 -5.95 -21.59 7.69
C THR A 168 -5.70 -20.72 6.48
N ARG A 169 -5.50 -21.33 5.31
CA ARG A 169 -5.58 -20.61 4.04
C ARG A 169 -7.04 -20.49 3.62
N THR A 170 -7.44 -19.30 3.17
CA THR A 170 -8.83 -18.94 2.88
C THR A 170 -8.90 -17.97 1.71
N ASN A 171 -10.11 -17.69 1.25
CA ASN A 171 -10.41 -16.57 0.37
C ASN A 171 -11.34 -15.57 1.09
N MET A 172 -11.48 -14.39 0.50
CA MET A 172 -12.44 -13.36 0.91
C MET A 172 -13.62 -13.39 -0.07
N ASP A 173 -14.84 -13.22 0.45
CA ASP A 173 -16.02 -13.05 -0.41
C ASP A 173 -16.06 -11.66 -1.07
N THR A 174 -17.04 -11.43 -1.94
CA THR A 174 -17.21 -10.15 -2.66
C THR A 174 -17.54 -8.96 -1.74
N LYS A 175 -17.86 -9.20 -0.47
CA LYS A 175 -18.14 -8.20 0.57
C LYS A 175 -16.95 -8.01 1.52
N GLY A 176 -15.82 -8.65 1.25
CA GLY A 176 -14.62 -8.62 2.08
C GLY A 176 -14.74 -9.46 3.35
N VAL A 177 -15.60 -10.48 3.40
CA VAL A 177 -15.75 -11.38 4.54
C VAL A 177 -14.85 -12.61 4.37
N CYS A 178 -14.07 -12.92 5.40
CA CYS A 178 -13.21 -14.09 5.45
C CYS A 178 -14.05 -15.37 5.50
N GLN A 179 -13.84 -16.27 4.55
CA GLN A 179 -14.59 -17.53 4.46
C GLN A 179 -14.22 -18.54 5.56
N SER A 180 -13.09 -18.35 6.26
CA SER A 180 -12.66 -19.22 7.36
C SER A 180 -13.20 -18.79 8.72
N CYS A 181 -13.01 -17.53 9.11
CA CYS A 181 -13.41 -17.03 10.44
C CYS A 181 -14.71 -16.22 10.43
N GLY A 182 -15.22 -15.82 9.26
CA GLY A 182 -16.42 -15.00 9.13
C GLY A 182 -16.22 -13.52 9.47
N GLU A 183 -14.99 -13.06 9.78
CA GLU A 183 -14.71 -11.66 10.05
C GLU A 183 -14.73 -10.84 8.74
N LYS A 184 -15.32 -9.65 8.80
CA LYS A 184 -15.38 -8.70 7.69
C LYS A 184 -14.17 -7.78 7.72
N LEU A 185 -13.45 -7.70 6.60
CA LEU A 185 -12.36 -6.74 6.41
C LEU A 185 -12.90 -5.30 6.44
N VAL A 186 -12.29 -4.47 7.28
CA VAL A 186 -12.52 -3.03 7.42
C VAL A 186 -11.74 -2.31 6.34
N CYS A 187 -12.41 -1.36 5.67
CA CYS A 187 -11.73 -0.41 4.80
C CYS A 187 -10.85 0.52 5.66
N ILE A 188 -9.53 0.48 5.47
CA ILE A 188 -8.64 1.49 6.05
C ILE A 188 -8.98 2.84 5.43
N ASP A 189 -9.33 3.81 6.27
CA ASP A 189 -9.39 5.20 5.90
C ASP A 189 -7.97 5.73 5.96
N ILE A 190 -7.40 6.04 4.81
CA ILE A 190 -6.05 6.58 4.74
C ILE A 190 -6.07 7.93 5.46
N ASP A 191 -5.11 8.15 6.36
CA ASP A 191 -5.00 9.37 7.15
C ASP A 191 -5.17 10.59 6.22
N PRO A 192 -6.12 11.50 6.50
CA PRO A 192 -6.32 12.72 5.73
C PRO A 192 -5.03 13.55 5.58
N ALA A 193 -4.15 13.55 6.59
CA ALA A 193 -2.86 14.23 6.53
C ALA A 193 -1.89 13.56 5.56
N GLU A 194 -1.80 12.22 5.56
CA GLU A 194 -1.01 11.48 4.57
C GLU A 194 -1.59 11.69 3.16
N THR A 195 -2.90 11.69 3.02
CA THR A 195 -3.60 11.92 1.74
C THR A 195 -3.33 13.32 1.22
N ALA A 196 -3.35 14.35 2.08
CA ALA A 196 -3.00 15.71 1.71
C ALA A 196 -1.52 15.85 1.32
N ASN A 197 -0.62 15.17 2.04
CA ASN A 197 0.81 15.16 1.71
C ASN A 197 1.08 14.44 0.38
N PHE A 198 0.36 13.36 0.10
CA PHE A 198 0.42 12.65 -1.17
C PHE A 198 -0.13 13.51 -2.30
N ALA A 199 -1.29 14.15 -2.12
CA ALA A 199 -1.85 15.09 -3.08
C ALA A 199 -0.86 16.23 -3.39
N SER A 200 -0.22 16.81 -2.37
CA SER A 200 0.82 17.84 -2.56
C SER A 200 2.04 17.32 -3.34
N SER A 201 2.46 16.09 -3.07
CA SER A 201 3.57 15.45 -3.79
C SER A 201 3.20 15.15 -5.25
N LEU A 202 1.97 14.70 -5.48
CA LEU A 202 1.40 14.47 -6.80
C LEU A 202 1.34 15.76 -7.60
N THR A 203 0.88 16.87 -6.99
CA THR A 203 0.89 18.19 -7.64
C THR A 203 2.30 18.61 -8.02
N LYS A 204 3.30 18.43 -7.14
CA LYS A 204 4.69 18.76 -7.46
C LYS A 204 5.23 17.95 -8.63
N LEU A 205 4.97 16.64 -8.66
CA LEU A 205 5.40 15.76 -9.74
C LEU A 205 4.70 16.09 -11.07
N ALA A 206 3.38 16.30 -11.02
CA ALA A 206 2.61 16.73 -12.18
C ALA A 206 3.14 18.07 -12.71
N CYS A 207 3.37 19.08 -11.87
CA CYS A 207 3.91 20.38 -12.31
C CYS A 207 5.34 20.31 -12.88
N GLN A 208 6.11 19.27 -12.57
CA GLN A 208 7.44 19.04 -13.16
C GLN A 208 7.38 18.37 -14.53
N LYS A 209 6.34 17.59 -14.80
CA LYS A 209 6.19 16.79 -16.03
C LYS A 209 5.19 17.38 -17.01
N GLU A 210 4.23 18.15 -16.51
CA GLU A 210 3.17 18.83 -17.23
C GLU A 210 3.42 20.34 -17.29
N SER A 211 2.69 21.01 -18.17
CA SER A 211 2.56 22.47 -18.08
C SER A 211 1.92 22.85 -16.74
N GLN A 212 2.68 23.49 -15.86
CA GLN A 212 2.22 23.95 -14.54
C GLN A 212 0.91 24.75 -14.63
N ALA A 213 0.75 25.57 -15.69
CA ALA A 213 -0.47 26.33 -15.91
C ALA A 213 -1.69 25.46 -16.24
N ASN A 214 -1.51 24.31 -16.89
CA ASN A 214 -2.61 23.39 -17.23
C ASN A 214 -3.07 22.62 -15.99
N PHE A 215 -2.14 22.15 -15.17
CA PHE A 215 -2.48 21.38 -13.97
C PHE A 215 -3.13 22.25 -12.88
N LEU A 216 -2.62 23.47 -12.66
CA LEU A 216 -3.25 24.41 -11.71
C LEU A 216 -4.67 24.83 -12.13
N LYS A 217 -4.94 24.94 -13.44
CA LYS A 217 -6.31 25.18 -13.94
C LYS A 217 -7.25 24.02 -13.59
N PHE A 218 -6.75 22.78 -13.64
CA PHE A 218 -7.53 21.61 -13.26
C PHE A 218 -7.80 21.55 -11.75
N GLU A 219 -6.79 21.84 -10.93
CA GLU A 219 -6.94 21.92 -9.47
C GLU A 219 -8.03 22.92 -9.06
N GLU A 220 -8.00 24.12 -9.65
CA GLU A 220 -9.03 25.15 -9.41
C GLU A 220 -10.40 24.72 -9.93
N TRP A 221 -10.47 24.06 -11.09
CA TRP A 221 -11.71 23.52 -11.63
C TRP A 221 -12.31 22.44 -10.71
N LEU A 222 -11.49 21.51 -10.23
CA LEU A 222 -11.93 20.42 -9.35
C LEU A 222 -12.49 20.97 -8.03
N ARG A 223 -11.86 22.01 -7.47
CA ARG A 223 -12.32 22.69 -6.26
C ARG A 223 -13.70 23.33 -6.41
N GLN A 224 -14.06 23.75 -7.63
CA GLN A 224 -15.35 24.39 -7.92
C GLN A 224 -16.47 23.38 -8.26
N HIS A 225 -16.13 22.20 -8.77
CA HIS A 225 -17.11 21.22 -9.29
C HIS A 225 -17.29 19.97 -8.41
N GLY A 226 -16.30 19.65 -7.57
CA GLY A 226 -16.38 18.54 -6.61
C GLY A 226 -17.28 18.84 -5.40
N PRO A 227 -17.39 17.90 -4.45
CA PRO A 227 -16.76 16.59 -4.42
C PRO A 227 -17.52 15.53 -5.25
N PHE A 228 -16.77 14.59 -5.81
CA PHE A 228 -17.26 13.45 -6.59
C PHE A 228 -17.18 12.16 -5.77
N ASP A 229 -18.13 11.24 -5.98
CA ASP A 229 -18.13 9.91 -5.34
C ASP A 229 -17.26 8.89 -6.10
N ALA A 230 -16.98 9.16 -7.38
CA ALA A 230 -16.09 8.36 -8.22
C ALA A 230 -15.49 9.19 -9.35
N VAL A 231 -14.29 8.78 -9.80
CA VAL A 231 -13.55 9.30 -10.95
C VAL A 231 -13.33 8.13 -11.93
N ILE A 232 -13.51 8.40 -13.23
CA ILE A 232 -13.31 7.43 -14.31
C ILE A 232 -12.14 7.88 -15.17
N ASP A 233 -11.20 6.97 -15.41
CA ASP A 233 -10.27 7.05 -16.52
C ASP A 233 -11.01 6.75 -17.82
N GLY A 234 -11.45 7.82 -18.49
CA GLY A 234 -12.29 7.72 -19.67
C GLY A 234 -11.55 7.11 -20.86
N ALA A 235 -10.23 7.27 -20.94
CA ALA A 235 -9.41 6.67 -21.99
C ALA A 235 -9.38 5.15 -21.85
N ASN A 236 -9.10 4.67 -20.64
CA ASN A 236 -8.98 3.24 -20.37
C ASN A 236 -10.33 2.51 -20.47
N VAL A 237 -11.38 3.04 -19.81
CA VAL A 237 -12.73 2.43 -19.88
C VAL A 237 -13.28 2.44 -21.30
N GLY A 238 -13.03 3.51 -22.05
CA GLY A 238 -13.48 3.61 -23.44
C GLY A 238 -12.72 2.69 -24.41
N LEU A 239 -11.53 2.18 -24.06
CA LEU A 239 -10.72 1.29 -24.89
C LEU A 239 -10.72 -0.17 -24.41
N HIS A 240 -11.52 -0.49 -23.41
CA HIS A 240 -11.50 -1.77 -22.73
C HIS A 240 -11.67 -2.97 -23.69
N ASN A 241 -10.58 -3.73 -23.92
CA ASN A 241 -10.50 -4.91 -24.78
C ASN A 241 -10.95 -4.71 -26.24
N GLN A 242 -10.89 -3.48 -26.77
CA GLN A 242 -11.30 -3.17 -28.14
C GLN A 242 -10.22 -2.36 -28.89
N HIS A 243 -10.14 -2.57 -30.21
CA HIS A 243 -9.28 -1.76 -31.09
C HIS A 243 -9.85 -0.36 -31.38
N TYR A 244 -11.06 -0.05 -30.89
CA TYR A 244 -11.74 1.22 -31.11
C TYR A 244 -12.35 1.75 -29.81
N PHE A 245 -12.52 3.07 -29.73
CA PHE A 245 -13.05 3.75 -28.55
C PHE A 245 -14.58 3.70 -28.49
N SER A 246 -15.14 3.21 -27.39
CA SER A 246 -16.58 3.01 -27.20
C SER A 246 -17.16 3.98 -26.15
N PHE A 247 -17.91 4.99 -26.63
CA PHE A 247 -18.71 5.86 -25.75
C PHE A 247 -19.87 5.12 -25.09
N PHE A 248 -20.34 4.02 -25.68
CA PHE A 248 -21.41 3.22 -25.09
C PHE A 248 -20.94 2.57 -23.79
N ASP A 249 -19.76 1.94 -23.79
CA ASP A 249 -19.21 1.27 -22.62
C ASP A 249 -18.86 2.30 -21.53
N LEU A 250 -18.22 3.41 -21.93
CA LEU A 250 -17.95 4.51 -21.01
C LEU A 250 -19.23 5.06 -20.35
N ASN A 251 -20.29 5.26 -21.13
CA ASN A 251 -21.58 5.74 -20.61
C ASN A 251 -22.27 4.68 -19.73
N SER A 252 -22.16 3.40 -20.08
CA SER A 252 -22.69 2.30 -19.26
C SER A 252 -22.05 2.30 -17.87
N THR A 253 -20.70 2.36 -17.83
CA THR A 253 -19.92 2.43 -16.59
C THR A 253 -20.28 3.66 -15.76
N ALA A 254 -20.35 4.84 -16.39
CA ALA A 254 -20.74 6.07 -15.70
C ALA A 254 -22.15 5.98 -15.08
N ASN A 255 -23.11 5.37 -15.78
CA ASN A 255 -24.46 5.18 -15.26
C ASN A 255 -24.52 4.16 -14.12
N GLN A 256 -23.72 3.08 -14.17
CA GLN A 256 -23.63 2.11 -13.08
C GLN A 256 -23.07 2.76 -11.80
N LEU A 257 -21.98 3.53 -11.91
CA LEU A 257 -21.42 4.27 -10.78
C LEU A 257 -22.39 5.30 -10.22
N ARG A 258 -23.13 6.00 -11.07
CA ARG A 258 -24.21 6.90 -10.64
C ARG A 258 -25.27 6.14 -9.83
N GLN A 259 -25.59 4.90 -10.19
CA GLN A 259 -26.55 4.12 -9.43
C GLN A 259 -26.01 3.64 -8.08
N LEU A 260 -24.70 3.41 -7.98
CA LEU A 260 -24.03 3.06 -6.72
C LEU A 260 -23.82 4.26 -5.79
N SER A 261 -23.73 5.47 -6.34
CA SER A 261 -23.65 6.72 -5.55
C SER A 261 -24.90 6.88 -4.66
N PRO A 262 -24.74 7.10 -3.33
CA PRO A 262 -25.85 7.39 -2.43
C PRO A 262 -26.67 8.62 -2.86
N SER A 263 -26.00 9.59 -3.47
CA SER A 263 -26.58 10.87 -3.89
C SER A 263 -26.97 10.90 -5.38
N LYS A 264 -26.78 9.79 -6.10
CA LYS A 264 -26.99 9.68 -7.56
C LYS A 264 -26.21 10.72 -8.37
N LYS A 265 -25.07 11.19 -7.84
CA LYS A 265 -24.15 12.09 -8.56
C LYS A 265 -23.49 11.35 -9.72
N LEU A 266 -23.26 12.09 -10.81
CA LEU A 266 -22.43 11.57 -11.90
C LEU A 266 -20.97 11.48 -11.43
N PRO A 267 -20.24 10.42 -11.84
CA PRO A 267 -18.81 10.35 -11.62
C PRO A 267 -18.10 11.39 -12.51
N LEU A 268 -16.91 11.83 -12.08
CA LEU A 268 -16.06 12.67 -12.91
C LEU A 268 -15.37 11.82 -13.97
N VAL A 269 -15.62 12.12 -15.24
CA VAL A 269 -14.94 11.49 -16.37
C VAL A 269 -13.76 12.36 -16.79
N ILE A 270 -12.55 11.81 -16.77
CA ILE A 270 -11.35 12.45 -17.31
C ILE A 270 -11.08 11.89 -18.70
N LEU A 271 -10.87 12.77 -19.68
CA LEU A 271 -10.77 12.35 -21.08
C LEU A 271 -9.97 13.36 -21.90
N HIS A 272 -8.99 12.90 -22.70
CA HIS A 272 -8.23 13.80 -23.56
C HIS A 272 -9.09 14.61 -24.55
N GLN A 273 -8.77 15.91 -24.72
CA GLN A 273 -9.52 16.81 -25.61
C GLN A 273 -9.65 16.29 -27.05
N SER A 274 -8.65 15.53 -27.54
CA SER A 274 -8.71 14.95 -28.90
C SER A 274 -9.82 13.90 -29.04
N ARG A 275 -10.19 13.23 -27.94
CA ARG A 275 -11.29 12.26 -27.91
C ARG A 275 -12.63 12.91 -27.60
N VAL A 276 -12.64 14.07 -26.94
CA VAL A 276 -13.85 14.88 -26.72
C VAL A 276 -14.28 15.60 -28.01
N HIS A 277 -13.32 15.99 -28.85
CA HIS A 277 -13.57 16.77 -30.07
C HIS A 277 -13.27 16.02 -31.38
N GLY A 278 -12.92 14.73 -31.32
CA GLY A 278 -12.54 13.96 -32.50
C GLY A 278 -13.05 12.52 -32.49
N GLY A 279 -12.94 11.86 -33.64
CA GLY A 279 -13.28 10.44 -33.80
C GLY A 279 -14.74 10.14 -33.46
N PRO A 280 -15.04 9.15 -32.60
CA PRO A 280 -16.43 8.77 -32.27
C PRO A 280 -17.27 9.88 -31.61
N ALA A 281 -16.66 10.97 -31.16
CA ALA A 281 -17.38 12.12 -30.61
C ALA A 281 -18.08 12.98 -31.69
N GLU A 282 -17.76 12.76 -32.97
CA GLU A 282 -18.45 13.42 -34.08
C GLU A 282 -19.89 12.94 -34.28
N ASP A 283 -20.21 11.73 -33.79
CA ASP A 283 -21.58 11.22 -33.80
C ASP A 283 -22.52 12.13 -32.99
N PRO A 284 -23.68 12.56 -33.54
CA PRO A 284 -24.59 13.48 -32.87
C PRO A 284 -25.09 13.00 -31.49
N LYS A 285 -25.22 11.68 -31.27
CA LYS A 285 -25.64 11.12 -29.97
C LYS A 285 -24.52 11.25 -28.94
N ASN A 286 -23.29 10.96 -29.34
CA ASN A 286 -22.11 11.05 -28.47
C ASN A 286 -21.80 12.52 -28.14
N ARG A 287 -21.92 13.43 -29.11
CA ARG A 287 -21.78 14.87 -28.86
C ARG A 287 -22.79 15.39 -27.83
N ARG A 288 -24.06 14.97 -27.92
CA ARG A 288 -25.10 15.30 -26.92
C ARG A 288 -24.84 14.66 -25.55
N LEU A 289 -24.16 13.52 -25.49
CA LEU A 289 -23.77 12.88 -24.23
C LEU A 289 -22.64 13.69 -23.57
N LEU A 290 -21.58 13.97 -24.31
CA LEU A 290 -20.43 14.75 -23.83
C LEU A 290 -20.84 16.15 -23.38
N GLN A 291 -21.71 16.81 -24.15
CA GLN A 291 -22.26 18.11 -23.77
C GLN A 291 -23.02 18.04 -22.44
N ARG A 292 -23.85 17.00 -22.24
CA ARG A 292 -24.57 16.82 -20.96
C ARG A 292 -23.62 16.60 -19.78
N TRP A 293 -22.56 15.81 -19.94
CA TRP A 293 -21.57 15.62 -18.88
C TRP A 293 -20.80 16.90 -18.59
N ASN A 294 -20.46 17.68 -19.61
CA ASN A 294 -19.79 18.96 -19.45
C ASN A 294 -20.68 19.99 -18.72
N GLU A 295 -21.94 20.10 -19.12
CA GLU A 295 -22.94 20.98 -18.47
C GLU A 295 -23.24 20.58 -17.02
N SER A 296 -23.16 19.28 -16.70
CA SER A 296 -23.29 18.78 -15.32
C SER A 296 -22.01 18.87 -14.50
N GLY A 297 -20.92 19.41 -15.04
CA GLY A 297 -19.62 19.47 -14.35
C GLY A 297 -18.98 18.09 -14.11
N ALA A 298 -19.36 17.07 -14.87
CA ALA A 298 -18.96 15.68 -14.68
C ALA A 298 -17.97 15.19 -15.75
N LEU A 299 -17.47 16.08 -16.62
CA LEU A 299 -16.45 15.78 -17.63
C LEU A 299 -15.37 16.85 -17.54
N TYR A 300 -14.11 16.41 -17.48
CA TYR A 300 -12.96 17.28 -17.69
C TYR A 300 -12.17 16.84 -18.92
N ALA A 301 -12.05 17.74 -19.89
CA ALA A 301 -11.25 17.54 -21.09
C ALA A 301 -9.80 17.97 -20.82
N THR A 302 -8.86 17.03 -20.77
CA THR A 302 -7.45 17.36 -20.55
C THR A 302 -6.86 18.01 -21.80
N PRO A 303 -5.95 19.00 -21.64
CA PRO A 303 -5.39 19.76 -22.76
C PRO A 303 -4.44 18.94 -23.63
N ALA A 304 -4.23 19.36 -24.88
CA ALA A 304 -3.31 18.66 -25.78
C ALA A 304 -1.89 18.61 -25.23
N GLY A 305 -1.30 17.41 -25.30
CA GLY A 305 0.07 17.15 -24.87
C GLY A 305 0.19 16.84 -23.38
N SER A 306 -0.92 16.84 -22.65
CA SER A 306 -0.96 16.42 -21.26
C SER A 306 -1.19 14.93 -21.11
N ASN A 307 -0.60 14.35 -20.08
CA ASN A 307 -0.90 12.99 -19.66
C ASN A 307 -2.12 12.98 -18.75
N ASP A 308 -3.21 12.32 -19.20
CA ASP A 308 -4.46 12.15 -18.47
C ASP A 308 -4.28 11.49 -17.09
N ASP A 309 -3.22 10.70 -16.92
CA ASP A 309 -2.90 9.96 -15.70
C ASP A 309 -2.82 10.83 -14.46
N TRP A 310 -2.18 11.99 -14.59
CA TRP A 310 -2.06 12.93 -13.48
C TRP A 310 -3.41 13.49 -13.04
N TYR A 311 -4.35 13.64 -13.98
CA TYR A 311 -5.64 14.30 -13.74
C TYR A 311 -6.59 13.37 -13.02
N TRP A 312 -6.81 12.15 -13.52
CA TRP A 312 -7.71 11.22 -12.84
C TRP A 312 -7.14 10.76 -11.50
N LEU A 313 -5.81 10.63 -11.38
CA LEU A 313 -5.20 10.24 -10.11
C LEU A 313 -5.35 11.34 -9.06
N TYR A 314 -5.05 12.59 -9.44
CA TYR A 314 -5.20 13.73 -8.53
C TYR A 314 -6.65 13.94 -8.12
N ALA A 315 -7.60 13.80 -9.05
CA ALA A 315 -9.01 13.92 -8.71
C ALA A 315 -9.46 12.85 -7.72
N ALA A 316 -9.07 11.59 -7.94
CA ALA A 316 -9.49 10.49 -7.09
C ALA A 316 -8.92 10.61 -5.66
N VAL A 317 -7.65 11.01 -5.54
CA VAL A 317 -6.99 11.29 -4.25
C VAL A 317 -7.62 12.51 -3.57
N SER A 318 -7.78 13.62 -4.28
CA SER A 318 -8.26 14.90 -3.70
C SER A 318 -9.73 14.84 -3.30
N CYS A 319 -10.55 14.10 -4.03
CA CYS A 319 -11.95 13.86 -3.67
C CYS A 319 -12.12 12.70 -2.68
N ASN A 320 -11.05 11.99 -2.33
CA ASN A 320 -11.06 10.76 -1.53
C ASN A 320 -12.16 9.78 -1.97
N CYS A 321 -12.17 9.47 -3.27
CA CYS A 321 -13.29 8.79 -3.91
C CYS A 321 -12.85 7.55 -4.70
N LEU A 322 -13.80 6.79 -5.26
CA LEU A 322 -13.50 5.60 -6.06
C LEU A 322 -12.80 5.98 -7.36
N LEU A 323 -11.71 5.30 -7.71
CA LEU A 323 -11.11 5.39 -9.05
C LEU A 323 -11.50 4.17 -9.88
N VAL A 324 -11.93 4.40 -11.12
CA VAL A 324 -12.24 3.35 -12.09
C VAL A 324 -11.28 3.46 -13.27
N THR A 325 -10.33 2.54 -13.31
CA THR A 325 -9.38 2.32 -14.41
C THR A 325 -8.98 0.84 -14.41
N ASN A 326 -8.72 0.27 -15.59
CA ASN A 326 -8.05 -1.02 -15.72
C ASN A 326 -6.55 -0.86 -16.01
N ASP A 327 -6.01 0.34 -15.81
CA ASP A 327 -4.57 0.55 -15.82
C ASP A 327 -3.95 -0.16 -14.61
N GLU A 328 -2.91 -0.95 -14.88
CA GLU A 328 -2.20 -1.68 -13.85
C GLU A 328 -1.37 -0.76 -12.96
N MET A 329 -1.18 0.49 -13.41
CA MET A 329 -0.40 1.55 -12.79
C MET A 329 1.03 1.09 -12.48
N ARG A 330 1.62 0.33 -13.43
CA ARG A 330 2.96 -0.29 -13.30
C ARG A 330 4.08 0.53 -13.94
N ASP A 331 3.73 1.59 -14.64
CA ASP A 331 4.66 2.39 -15.44
C ASP A 331 5.64 3.18 -14.58
N HIS A 332 6.74 3.64 -15.19
CA HIS A 332 7.74 4.48 -14.54
C HIS A 332 7.14 5.74 -13.89
N LEU A 333 5.99 6.21 -14.36
CA LEU A 333 5.22 7.29 -13.76
C LEU A 333 4.82 6.98 -12.32
N PHE A 334 4.24 5.80 -12.09
CA PHE A 334 3.68 5.39 -10.81
C PHE A 334 4.76 4.91 -9.83
N GLN A 335 5.93 4.49 -10.32
CA GLN A 335 7.11 4.24 -9.48
C GLN A 335 7.59 5.51 -8.76
N LEU A 336 7.35 6.70 -9.32
CA LEU A 336 7.71 7.98 -8.70
C LEU A 336 6.80 8.36 -7.53
N LEU A 337 5.64 7.71 -7.40
CA LEU A 337 4.65 7.97 -6.34
C LEU A 337 4.99 7.29 -5.01
N GLY A 338 6.10 6.56 -4.98
CA GLY A 338 6.59 5.87 -3.80
C GLY A 338 5.95 4.49 -3.59
N THR A 339 6.64 3.64 -2.84
CA THR A 339 6.26 2.23 -2.63
C THR A 339 5.35 2.01 -1.43
N SER A 340 5.04 3.05 -0.65
CA SER A 340 4.25 2.93 0.59
C SER A 340 2.82 3.47 0.42
N PHE A 341 2.65 4.78 0.19
CA PHE A 341 1.33 5.43 0.18
C PHE A 341 0.49 5.06 -1.05
N PHE A 342 1.05 5.14 -2.26
CA PHE A 342 0.27 4.94 -3.48
C PHE A 342 -0.33 3.52 -3.60
N PRO A 343 0.41 2.44 -3.25
CA PRO A 343 -0.22 1.15 -3.06
C PRO A 343 -1.32 1.17 -1.99
N ARG A 344 -1.13 1.86 -0.85
CA ARG A 344 -2.17 1.99 0.22
C ARG A 344 -3.46 2.60 -0.26
N TRP A 345 -3.34 3.61 -1.09
CA TRP A 345 -4.45 4.21 -1.79
C TRP A 345 -5.10 3.26 -2.78
N LYS A 346 -4.32 2.45 -3.50
CA LYS A 346 -4.81 1.42 -4.42
C LYS A 346 -5.52 0.24 -3.72
N GLU A 347 -5.02 -0.21 -2.57
CA GLU A 347 -5.47 -1.46 -1.93
C GLU A 347 -5.65 -1.33 -0.41
N LYS A 348 -6.89 -1.52 0.05
CA LYS A 348 -7.30 -1.49 1.48
C LYS A 348 -6.98 -2.85 2.15
N HIS A 349 -6.23 -2.87 3.26
CA HIS A 349 -5.73 -4.08 3.95
C HIS A 349 -6.16 -4.11 5.43
N GLN A 350 -6.11 -5.22 6.20
CA GLN A 350 -6.58 -5.18 7.60
C GLN A 350 -6.05 -6.25 8.60
N GLU A 351 -5.87 -5.84 9.86
CA GLU A 351 -5.89 -6.55 11.14
C GLU A 351 -7.24 -6.29 11.88
N SER A 352 -7.81 -7.33 12.49
CA SER A 352 -9.12 -7.27 13.17
C SER A 352 -9.04 -6.69 14.58
N GLU A 353 -10.12 -6.03 15.04
CA GLU A 353 -10.31 -5.56 16.43
C GLU A 353 -10.10 -6.67 17.48
N ASN A 354 -10.23 -7.93 17.06
CA ASN A 354 -10.12 -9.11 17.91
C ASN A 354 -8.70 -9.69 18.00
N GLY A 355 -7.72 -9.08 17.33
CA GLY A 355 -6.34 -9.60 17.24
C GLY A 355 -6.18 -10.74 16.21
N SER A 356 -7.17 -10.94 15.34
CA SER A 356 -7.08 -11.86 14.20
C SER A 356 -6.25 -11.25 13.08
N TRP A 357 -5.43 -12.08 12.44
CA TRP A 357 -4.55 -11.67 11.34
C TRP A 357 -5.02 -12.24 10.01
N HIS A 358 -5.13 -11.37 9.01
CA HIS A 358 -5.44 -11.72 7.62
C HIS A 358 -4.32 -11.22 6.72
N VAL A 359 -3.52 -12.13 6.17
CA VAL A 359 -2.35 -11.80 5.35
C VAL A 359 -2.61 -12.22 3.91
N PRO A 360 -2.73 -11.29 2.94
CA PRO A 360 -2.92 -11.63 1.55
C PRO A 360 -1.62 -12.14 0.92
N THR A 361 -1.73 -13.19 0.12
CA THR A 361 -0.61 -13.70 -0.67
C THR A 361 -0.69 -13.21 -2.11
N VAL A 362 0.45 -12.92 -2.73
CA VAL A 362 0.51 -12.60 -4.15
C VAL A 362 0.07 -13.82 -4.97
N THR A 363 -1.03 -13.71 -5.71
CA THR A 363 -1.53 -14.76 -6.59
C THR A 363 -1.71 -14.24 -8.02
N GLY A 364 -0.63 -13.85 -8.69
CA GLY A 364 -0.69 -13.44 -10.10
C GLY A 364 -1.82 -12.43 -10.39
N ASP A 365 -2.62 -12.68 -11.42
CA ASP A 365 -3.77 -11.86 -11.80
C ASP A 365 -5.01 -12.22 -10.96
N ASP A 366 -5.43 -11.31 -10.07
CA ASP A 366 -6.56 -11.52 -9.13
C ASP A 366 -7.92 -11.71 -9.83
N ILE A 367 -7.99 -11.37 -11.11
CA ILE A 367 -9.18 -11.49 -11.95
C ILE A 367 -9.40 -12.95 -12.38
N GLU A 368 -8.32 -13.68 -12.69
CA GLU A 368 -8.40 -15.09 -13.13
C GLU A 368 -8.27 -16.08 -11.97
N ASN A 369 -7.52 -15.73 -10.91
CA ASN A 369 -7.31 -16.58 -9.75
C ASN A 369 -7.72 -15.86 -8.46
N PRO A 370 -8.73 -16.36 -7.71
CA PRO A 370 -9.15 -15.75 -6.46
C PRO A 370 -7.99 -15.62 -5.48
N ARG A 371 -7.72 -14.39 -5.03
CA ARG A 371 -6.65 -14.09 -4.09
C ARG A 371 -6.71 -14.99 -2.86
N GLN A 372 -5.60 -15.65 -2.55
CA GLN A 372 -5.45 -16.44 -1.33
C GLN A 372 -5.02 -15.57 -0.15
N TRP A 373 -5.50 -15.94 1.03
CA TRP A 373 -5.24 -15.26 2.29
C TRP A 373 -4.85 -16.27 3.36
N LEU A 374 -3.92 -15.90 4.23
CA LEU A 374 -3.67 -16.60 5.48
C LEU A 374 -4.55 -15.98 6.57
N CYS A 375 -5.43 -16.77 7.16
CA CYS A 375 -6.23 -16.41 8.32
C CYS A 375 -5.64 -17.07 9.57
N ALA A 376 -5.17 -16.26 10.52
CA ALA A 376 -4.69 -16.70 11.82
C ALA A 376 -5.59 -16.09 12.92
N THR A 377 -6.26 -16.96 13.68
CA THR A 377 -7.21 -16.57 14.74
C THR A 377 -6.91 -17.32 16.05
N ARG A 378 -7.31 -16.77 17.19
CA ARG A 378 -7.27 -17.47 18.49
C ARG A 378 -8.68 -17.81 18.97
N ALA A 379 -8.81 -18.87 19.76
CA ALA A 379 -10.06 -19.16 20.45
C ALA A 379 -10.30 -18.10 21.53
N HIS A 380 -11.43 -17.39 21.43
CA HIS A 380 -11.74 -16.28 22.33
C HIS A 380 -11.83 -16.73 23.79
N ASN A 381 -10.97 -16.17 24.64
CA ASN A 381 -11.17 -16.10 26.09
C ASN A 381 -10.86 -14.68 26.61
N ILE A 382 -11.10 -13.65 25.79
CA ILE A 382 -10.95 -12.27 26.25
C ILE A 382 -12.18 -11.90 27.08
N SER A 383 -12.05 -11.91 28.41
CA SER A 383 -13.03 -11.24 29.26
C SER A 383 -12.84 -9.73 29.08
N VAL A 384 -13.61 -9.12 28.19
CA VAL A 384 -13.67 -7.65 28.12
C VAL A 384 -14.30 -7.20 29.43
N ARG A 385 -13.53 -6.54 30.32
CA ARG A 385 -14.11 -5.82 31.45
C ARG A 385 -14.96 -4.70 30.88
N SER A 386 -16.27 -4.95 30.74
CA SER A 386 -17.24 -3.91 30.44
C SER A 386 -17.17 -2.88 31.55
N LEU A 387 -16.58 -1.70 31.28
CA LEU A 387 -16.90 -0.54 32.09
C LEU A 387 -18.38 -0.25 31.83
N SER A 388 -19.16 -0.29 32.91
CA SER A 388 -20.61 -0.13 32.90
C SER A 388 -21.03 1.02 32.00
N SER A 389 -21.99 0.74 31.12
CA SER A 389 -22.64 1.68 30.23
C SER A 389 -23.00 2.98 30.94
N ARG A 390 -22.26 4.06 30.64
CA ARG A 390 -22.83 5.41 30.68
C ARG A 390 -23.03 5.84 29.25
N GLN A 391 -24.29 5.77 28.82
CA GLN A 391 -24.78 6.42 27.61
C GLN A 391 -24.30 7.88 27.61
N ILE A 392 -23.55 8.26 26.60
CA ILE A 392 -23.41 9.66 26.23
C ILE A 392 -24.08 9.79 24.88
N TRP A 393 -25.35 10.20 24.93
CA TRP A 393 -26.06 10.78 23.81
C TRP A 393 -25.46 12.16 23.53
N TRP A 394 -25.20 12.48 22.27
CA TRP A 394 -25.26 13.87 21.82
C TRP A 394 -26.11 13.90 20.54
N GLY A 395 -27.34 14.37 20.71
CA GLY A 395 -28.20 14.82 19.63
C GLY A 395 -28.24 16.34 19.60
N GLN A 396 -28.15 16.90 18.41
CA GLN A 396 -29.10 17.80 17.71
C GLN A 396 -28.35 18.58 16.65
#